data_AF-A0AAV9E3G9-F1
#
_entry.id   AF-A0AAV9E3G9-F1
#
_cell.length_a   1.000
_cell.length_b   1.000
_cell.length_c   1.000
_cell.angle_alpha   90.00
_cell.angle_beta   90.00
_cell.angle_gamma   90.00
#
_symmetry.space_group_name_H-M   'P 1'
#
loop_
_entity.id
_entity.type
_entity.pdbx_description
1 polymer ?
#
loop_
_entity_poly.entity_id
_entity_poly.type
_entity_poly.pdbx_seq_one_letter_code
_entity_poly.pdbx_strand_id
1 'polypeptide(L)' 'MELAEQYFKLAVQVEPVDAEVMSRYAMFLWEERGDMEGAEEMLLAAIDAEPSSYHTGNYARFLWQTGAWDTCYPLNPP' A
#
# COMPACT_ATOMS: atom_id res chain seq x y z
N MET A 1 -18.70 -0.66 -2.32
CA MET A 1 -17.28 -1.04 -2.16
C MET A 1 -16.71 -1.66 -3.44
N GLU A 2 -17.42 -2.58 -4.10
CA GLU A 2 -16.93 -3.26 -5.32
C GLU A 2 -16.63 -2.33 -6.51
N LEU A 3 -17.39 -1.23 -6.65
CA LEU A 3 -17.13 -0.24 -7.70
C LEU A 3 -15.84 0.55 -7.45
N ALA A 4 -15.57 0.91 -6.20
CA ALA A 4 -14.35 1.64 -5.83
C ALA A 4 -13.10 0.80 -6.13
N GLU A 5 -13.12 -0.48 -5.76
CA GLU A 5 -12.03 -1.41 -6.05
C GLU A 5 -11.77 -1.56 -7.55
N GLN A 6 -12.81 -1.64 -8.38
CA GLN A 6 -12.64 -1.71 -9.84
C GLN A 6 -11.96 -0.44 -10.38
N TYR A 7 -12.39 0.75 -9.95
CA TYR A 7 -11.76 2.00 -10.39
C TYR A 7 -10.33 2.14 -9.89
N PHE A 8 -10.03 1.69 -8.67
CA PHE A 8 -8.65 1.68 -8.17
C PHE A 8 -7.77 0.70 -8.95
N LYS A 9 -8.25 -0.51 -9.26
CA LYS A 9 -7.52 -1.47 -10.11
C LYS A 9 -7.22 -0.90 -11.49
N LEU A 10 -8.17 -0.19 -12.09
CA LEU A 10 -7.94 0.50 -13.36
C LEU A 10 -6.90 1.61 -13.20
N ALA A 11 -7.01 2.44 -12.16
CA ALA A 11 -6.12 3.57 -11.95
C ALA A 11 -4.66 3.14 -11.68
N VAL A 12 -4.45 2.04 -10.97
CA VAL A 12 -3.11 1.46 -10.73
C VAL A 12 -2.49 0.88 -12.02
N GLN A 13 -3.30 0.51 -13.01
CA GLN A 13 -2.83 -0.02 -14.30
C GLN A 13 -2.55 1.07 -15.36
N VAL A 14 -2.89 2.34 -15.08
CA VAL A 14 -2.65 3.44 -16.03
C VAL A 14 -1.17 3.83 -15.99
N GLU A 15 -0.59 4.07 -17.17
CA GLU A 15 0.74 4.65 -17.30
C GLU A 15 0.65 6.17 -17.54
N PRO A 16 1.50 6.99 -16.87
CA PRO A 16 2.53 6.58 -15.91
C PRO A 16 1.95 6.10 -14.58
N VAL A 17 2.65 5.15 -13.96
CA VAL A 17 2.32 4.64 -12.63
C VAL A 17 2.28 5.78 -11.62
N ASP A 18 1.17 5.89 -10.90
CA ASP A 18 0.94 6.91 -9.88
C ASP A 18 1.01 6.28 -8.47
N ALA A 19 2.09 6.61 -7.75
CA ALA A 19 2.35 6.10 -6.40
C ALA A 19 1.30 6.58 -5.37
N GLU A 20 0.70 7.76 -5.59
CA GLU A 20 -0.38 8.27 -4.74
C GLU A 20 -1.63 7.40 -4.91
N VAL A 21 -1.98 7.05 -6.14
CA VAL A 21 -3.11 6.14 -6.43
C VAL A 21 -2.89 4.78 -5.79
N MET A 22 -1.68 4.23 -5.87
CA MET A 22 -1.33 2.95 -5.22
C MET A 22 -1.47 3.03 -3.70
N SER A 23 -0.94 4.09 -3.06
CA SER A 23 -1.09 4.28 -1.61
C SER A 23 -2.54 4.43 -1.17
N ARG A 24 -3.34 5.17 -1.94
CA ARG A 24 -4.76 5.35 -1.62
C ARG A 24 -5.55 4.06 -1.81
N TYR A 25 -5.20 3.26 -2.81
CA TYR A 25 -5.80 1.94 -2.99
C TYR A 25 -5.41 0.99 -1.86
N ALA A 26 -4.16 1.01 -1.42
CA ALA A 26 -3.69 0.23 -0.29
C ALA A 26 -4.47 0.54 1.00
N MET A 27 -4.69 1.83 1.29
CA MET A 27 -5.49 2.25 2.43
C MET A 27 -6.93 1.76 2.33
N PHE A 28 -7.53 1.78 1.14
CA PHE A 28 -8.87 1.22 0.92
C PHE A 28 -8.91 -0.29 1.16
N LEU A 29 -7.93 -1.05 0.65
CA LEU A 29 -7.82 -2.49 0.92
C LEU A 29 -7.68 -2.78 2.40
N TRP A 30 -6.87 -1.99 3.10
CA TRP A 30 -6.63 -2.16 4.51
C TRP A 30 -7.83 -1.79 5.40
N GLU A 31 -8.34 -0.56 5.28
CA GLU A 31 -9.37 -0.02 6.20
C GLU A 31 -10.77 -0.56 5.87
N GLU A 32 -11.10 -0.73 4.60
CA GLU A 32 -12.46 -1.09 4.18
C GLU A 32 -12.62 -2.58 3.85
N ARG A 33 -11.60 -3.21 3.25
CA ARG A 33 -11.67 -4.64 2.88
C ARG A 33 -11.05 -5.57 3.92
N GLY A 34 -10.19 -5.06 4.81
CA GLY A 34 -9.41 -5.89 5.74
C GLY A 34 -8.38 -6.78 5.02
N ASP A 35 -8.05 -6.46 3.76
CA ASP A 35 -7.08 -7.19 2.95
C ASP A 35 -5.68 -6.63 3.23
N MET A 36 -5.01 -7.24 4.20
CA MET A 36 -3.69 -6.80 4.66
C MET A 36 -2.60 -7.10 3.63
N GLU A 37 -2.65 -8.27 2.99
CA GLU A 37 -1.65 -8.70 2.01
C GLU A 37 -1.68 -7.78 0.78
N GLY A 38 -2.87 -7.55 0.21
CA GLY A 38 -3.03 -6.63 -0.92
C GLY A 38 -2.68 -5.18 -0.57
N ALA A 39 -2.94 -4.75 0.66
CA ALA A 39 -2.54 -3.41 1.11
C ALA A 39 -1.02 -3.26 1.21
N GLU A 40 -0.32 -4.27 1.74
CA GLU A 40 1.14 -4.27 1.84
C GLU A 40 1.78 -4.24 0.44
N GLU A 41 1.32 -5.07 -0.49
CA GLU A 41 1.82 -5.09 -1.87
C GLU A 41 1.70 -3.71 -2.54
N MET A 42 0.56 -3.04 -2.37
CA MET A 42 0.32 -1.73 -2.97
C MET A 42 1.14 -0.62 -2.29
N LEU A 43 1.37 -0.68 -0.97
CA LEU A 43 2.24 0.27 -0.27
C LEU A 43 3.70 0.12 -0.70
N LEU A 44 4.19 -1.12 -0.83
CA LEU A 44 5.55 -1.39 -1.30
C LEU A 44 5.74 -0.97 -2.75
N ALA A 45 4.77 -1.26 -3.63
CA ALA A 45 4.79 -0.81 -5.02
C ALA A 45 4.81 0.72 -5.12
N ALA A 46 4.08 1.42 -4.25
CA ALA A 46 4.09 2.87 -4.21
C ALA A 46 5.45 3.45 -3.78
N ILE A 47 6.13 2.81 -2.80
CA ILE A 47 7.48 3.20 -2.35
C ILE A 47 8.52 2.95 -3.45
N ASP A 48 8.40 1.85 -4.19
CA ASP A 48 9.30 1.52 -5.30
C ASP A 48 9.11 2.50 -6.48
N ALA A 49 7.86 2.82 -6.81
CA ALA A 49 7.52 3.78 -7.86
C ALA A 49 7.97 5.22 -7.52
N GLU A 50 7.67 5.69 -6.30
CA GLU A 50 8.13 6.99 -5.82
C GLU A 50 8.48 6.92 -4.32
N PRO A 51 9.78 6.82 -3.97
CA PRO A 51 10.19 6.84 -2.59
C PRO A 51 10.01 8.24 -2.01
N SER A 52 8.96 8.43 -1.23
CA SER A 52 8.69 9.68 -0.52
C SER A 52 8.27 9.43 0.93
N SER A 53 8.47 10.44 1.78
CA SER A 53 8.10 10.37 3.20
C SER A 53 6.63 10.05 3.42
N TYR A 54 5.77 10.41 2.47
CA TYR A 54 4.35 10.09 2.49
C TYR A 54 4.12 8.57 2.35
N HIS A 55 4.69 7.95 1.32
CA HIS A 55 4.55 6.52 1.03
C HIS A 55 5.15 5.66 2.14
N THR A 56 6.35 5.98 2.59
CA THR A 56 6.99 5.28 3.72
C THR A 56 6.26 5.48 5.03
N GLY A 57 5.65 6.66 5.25
CA GLY A 57 4.85 6.96 6.42
C GLY A 57 3.55 6.14 6.47
N ASN A 58 2.89 5.97 5.33
CA ASN A 58 1.72 5.10 5.21
C ASN A 58 2.06 3.64 5.49
N TYR A 59 3.21 3.15 4.99
CA TYR A 59 3.69 1.80 5.30
C TYR A 59 4.04 1.62 6.77
N ALA A 60 4.72 2.58 7.40
CA ALA A 60 4.99 2.54 8.83
C ALA A 60 3.69 2.51 9.67
N ARG A 61 2.67 3.28 9.25
CA ARG A 61 1.33 3.28 9.88
C ARG A 61 0.64 1.93 9.74
N PHE A 62 0.69 1.33 8.54
CA PHE A 62 0.14 0.02 8.28
C PHE A 62 0.77 -1.02 9.22
N LEU A 63 2.10 -1.11 9.25
CA LEU A 63 2.84 -2.02 10.12
C LEU A 63 2.55 -1.84 11.61
N TRP A 64 2.41 -0.60 12.06
CA TRP A 64 2.09 -0.29 13.45
C TRP A 64 0.72 -0.85 13.87
N GLN A 65 -0.27 -0.82 12.99
CA GLN A 65 -1.63 -1.23 13.30
C GLN A 65 -1.93 -2.70 12.96
N THR A 66 -1.33 -3.26 11.91
CA THR A 66 -1.48 -4.69 11.61
C THR A 66 -0.70 -5.57 12.58
N GLY A 67 0.19 -4.96 13.38
CA GLY A 67 1.01 -5.65 14.33
C GLY A 67 2.04 -6.46 13.57
N ALA A 68 3.24 -5.90 13.43
CA ALA A 68 4.40 -6.53 12.80
C ALA A 68 4.90 -7.78 13.57
N TRP A 69 4.00 -8.71 13.90
CA TRP A 69 4.29 -9.96 14.57
C TRP A 69 4.79 -11.03 13.59
N ASP A 70 4.65 -10.81 12.28
CA ASP A 70 5.05 -11.76 11.23
C ASP A 70 5.45 -11.09 9.89
N THR A 71 5.91 -9.84 9.89
CA THR A 71 6.44 -9.26 8.64
C THR A 71 7.80 -9.91 8.34
N CYS A 72 7.82 -10.80 7.34
CA CYS A 72 9.00 -11.53 6.85
C CYS A 72 10.16 -10.64 6.37
N TYR A 73 10.00 -9.31 6.39
CA TYR A 73 11.03 -8.34 6.06
C TYR A 73 11.62 -7.70 7.33
N PRO A 74 12.85 -8.07 7.75
CA PRO A 74 13.51 -7.36 8.81
C PRO A 74 13.82 -5.93 8.34
N LEU A 75 13.26 -4.94 9.03
CA LEU A 75 13.46 -3.49 8.81
C LEU A 75 14.88 -3.01 9.19
N ASN A 76 15.90 -3.86 9.06
CA ASN A 76 17.28 -3.54 9.39
C ASN A 76 18.15 -3.76 8.14
N PRO A 77 18.35 -2.74 7.29
CA PRO A 77 19.42 -2.78 6.31
C PRO A 77 20.79 -2.61 7.03
N PRO A 78 21.90 -3.10 6.43
CA PRO A 78 23.24 -3.02 7.01
C PRO A 78 23.78 -1.59 7.15
#